data_AF-A0AAU1H1M5-F1
#
_entry.id   AF-A0AAU1H1M5-F1
#
_cell.length_a   1.000
_cell.length_b   1.000
_cell.length_c   1.000
_cell.angle_alpha   90.00
_cell.angle_beta   90.00
_cell.angle_gamma   90.00
#
_symmetry.space_group_name_H-M   'P 1'
#
loop_
_entity.id
_entity.type
_entity.pdbx_description
1 polymer ?
#
loop_
_entity_poly.entity_id
_entity_poly.type
_entity_poly.pdbx_seq_one_letter_code
_entity_poly.pdbx_strand_id
1 'polypeptide(L)' 'MEVATCLTTVHIRDSKVEEGPQLALSPTTWTPFVAYAVQG' A
#
# COMPACT_ATOMS: atom_id res chain seq x y z
N MET A 1 -7.93 7.43 -10.23
CA MET A 1 -7.63 6.01 -9.98
C MET A 1 -6.15 5.84 -10.17
N GLU A 2 -5.44 5.45 -9.11
CA GLU A 2 -4.00 5.18 -9.15
C GLU A 2 -3.81 3.68 -8.98
N VAL A 3 -3.04 3.04 -9.86
CA VAL A 3 -2.80 1.59 -9.83
C VAL A 3 -1.31 1.33 -9.97
N ALA A 4 -0.73 0.64 -8.99
CA ALA A 4 0.63 0.16 -9.09
C ALA A 4 0.69 -1.03 -10.06
N THR A 5 1.62 -1.01 -11.00
CA THR A 5 1.88 -2.12 -11.93
C THR A 5 2.77 -3.22 -11.29
N CYS A 6 3.33 -2.95 -10.11
CA CYS A 6 4.20 -3.87 -9.39
C CYS A 6 3.38 -4.82 -8.51
N LEU A 7 3.39 -6.12 -8.85
CA LEU A 7 2.62 -7.14 -8.13
C LEU A 7 3.29 -7.61 -6.82
N THR A 8 4.57 -7.28 -6.62
CA THR A 8 5.39 -7.83 -5.53
C THR A 8 5.62 -6.87 -4.38
N THR A 9 5.09 -5.65 -4.44
CA THR A 9 5.32 -4.62 -3.42
C THR A 9 4.10 -3.73 -3.27
N VAL A 10 3.70 -3.51 -2.04
CA VAL A 10 2.63 -2.58 -1.69
C VAL A 10 3.27 -1.22 -1.41
N HIS A 11 2.86 -0.22 -2.20
CA HIS A 11 3.32 1.15 -2.06
C HIS A 11 2.26 2.02 -1.40
N ILE A 12 2.65 2.75 -0.35
CA ILE A 12 1.78 3.67 0.38
C ILE A 12 2.44 5.04 0.37
N ARG A 13 1.70 6.04 -0.12
CA ARG A 13 2.12 7.44 -0.09
C ARG A 13 0.94 8.33 0.24
N ASP A 14 1.24 9.55 0.65
CA ASP A 14 0.24 10.61 0.74
C ASP A 14 -0.15 11.05 -0.67
N SER A 15 -1.44 11.02 -0.98
CA SER A 15 -1.92 11.36 -2.33
C SER A 15 -1.87 12.86 -2.63
N LYS A 16 -1.76 13.71 -1.62
CA LYS A 16 -1.71 15.18 -1.75
C LYS A 16 -0.29 15.72 -1.83
N VAL A 17 0.72 14.91 -1.50
CA VAL A 17 2.13 15.29 -1.55
C VAL A 17 2.87 14.35 -2.50
N GLU A 18 2.86 14.68 -3.78
CA GLU A 18 3.41 13.83 -4.84
C GLU A 18 4.91 13.53 -4.66
N GLU A 19 5.67 14.52 -4.18
CA GLU A 19 7.12 14.39 -3.91
C GLU A 19 7.42 13.91 -2.48
N GLY A 20 6.41 13.44 -1.77
CA GLY A 20 6.52 12.94 -0.40
C GLY A 20 7.20 11.57 -0.31
N PRO A 21 7.62 11.16 0.91
CA PRO A 21 8.17 9.83 1.12
C PRO A 21 7.15 8.73 0.84
N GLN A 22 7.62 7.59 0.34
CA GLN A 22 6.80 6.41 0.07
C GLN A 22 7.26 5.22 0.91
N LEU A 23 6.31 4.54 1.55
CA LEU A 23 6.56 3.28 2.21
C LEU A 23 6.38 2.11 1.22
N ALA A 24 7.34 1.19 1.18
CA ALA A 24 7.30 0.00 0.36
C ALA A 24 7.29 -1.25 1.26
N LEU A 25 6.23 -2.05 1.17
CA LEU A 25 6.02 -3.23 1.99
C LEU A 25 5.93 -4.50 1.14
N SER A 26 6.41 -5.62 1.68
CA SER A 26 6.11 -6.92 1.08
C SER A 26 4.60 -7.23 1.21
N PRO A 27 4.00 -7.97 0.26
CA PRO A 27 2.61 -8.42 0.37
C PRO A 27 2.33 -9.21 1.65
N THR A 28 3.30 -10.03 2.09
CA THR A 28 3.20 -10.81 3.33
C THR A 28 3.10 -9.91 4.56
N THR A 29 3.86 -8.81 4.61
CA THR A 29 3.78 -7.82 5.70
C THR A 29 2.43 -7.08 5.71
N TRP A 30 1.82 -6.87 4.54
CA TRP A 30 0.54 -6.16 4.39
C TRP A 30 -0.70 -7.02 4.69
N THR A 31 -0.59 -8.34 4.58
CA THR A 31 -1.72 -9.29 4.69
C THR A 31 -2.53 -9.15 6.00
N PRO A 32 -1.92 -9.01 7.19
CA PRO A 32 -2.69 -8.85 8.44
C PRO A 32 -3.57 -7.59 8.45
N PHE A 33 -3.09 -6.50 7.85
CA PHE A 33 -3.86 -5.26 7.73
C PHE A 33 -5.10 -5.44 6.85
N VAL A 34 -4.98 -6.16 5.73
CA VAL A 34 -6.13 -6.47 4.87
C VAL A 34 -7.16 -7.30 5.62
N ALA A 35 -6.73 -8.34 6.35
CA ALA A 35 -7.62 -9.17 7.16
C ALA A 35 -8.40 -8.35 8.20
N TYR A 36 -7.74 -7.37 8.83
CA TYR A 36 -8.39 -6.41 9.71
C TYR A 36 -9.40 -5.53 8.94
N ALA A 37 -9.00 -4.95 7.81
CA ALA A 37 -9.81 -3.99 7.08
C ALA A 37 -11.11 -4.57 6.50
N VAL A 38 -11.17 -5.88 6.22
CA VAL A 38 -12.36 -6.56 5.70
C VAL A 38 -13.35 -7.01 6.78
N GLN A 39 -13.04 -6.80 8.07
CA GLN A 39 -13.97 -7.10 9.18
C GLN A 39 -14.96 -5.95 9.46
N GLY A 40 -14.89 -4.86 8.69
CA GLY A 40 -15.81 -3.71 8.78
C GLY A 40 -17.06 -3.86 7.93
#